data_AF-X0YFX2-F1
#
_entry.id   AF-X0YFX2-F1
#
_cell.length_a   1.000
_cell.length_b   1.000
_cell.length_c   1.000
_cell.angle_alpha   90.00
_cell.angle_beta   90.00
_cell.angle_gamma   90.00
#
_symmetry.space_group_name_H-M   'P 1'
#
loop_
_entity.id
_entity.type
_entity.pdbx_description
1 polymer ?
#
loop_
_entity_poly.entity_id
_entity_poly.type
_entity_poly.pdbx_seq_one_letter_code
_entity_poly.pdbx_strand_id
1 'polypeptide(L)'
;SGDGRLSFTIGSKAKTGETEYRIGLVLFGGFVKMFGQEDTGPVKASDDPRSYANKPVGVRMAVISAGVFFNVISAIIIFMIVFLIGIRLMPPVVGGVIPNSPAARAGLRAGDEIIEIAGKSDNLDFSDVLIGAALSGKGEEVALKVKHEDGSIENFTLVAEQIQTRRGPMRAFGIWPPQSLTIAKVSDSDELLARTGLLAGDHIKSVNGKDVHTHWEFEKMVAASLVPTVTLSAERIAPVSKKSEVVESQVRLSLGPAERAS
;
A
#
# COMPACT_ATOMS: atom_id res chain seq x y z
N SER A 1 23.46 33.03 17.13
CA SER A 1 24.07 32.28 16.03
C SER A 1 23.78 30.81 16.30
N GLY A 2 22.89 30.09 15.60
CA GLY A 2 22.53 30.13 14.18
C GLY A 2 22.61 28.74 13.53
N ASP A 3 23.20 27.74 14.21
CA ASP A 3 23.60 26.48 13.56
C ASP A 3 22.82 25.21 13.98
N GLY A 4 21.78 25.32 14.82
CA GLY A 4 20.90 24.17 15.15
C GLY A 4 21.58 22.96 15.80
N ARG A 5 22.73 23.15 16.48
CA ARG A 5 23.53 22.08 17.10
C ARG A 5 23.34 22.06 18.62
N LEU A 6 23.03 20.88 19.17
CA LEU A 6 23.06 20.62 20.61
C LEU A 6 24.39 19.94 20.96
N SER A 7 25.14 20.55 21.89
CA SER A 7 26.43 20.05 22.39
C SER A 7 26.33 19.76 23.88
N PHE A 8 26.82 18.60 24.31
CA PHE A 8 26.88 18.25 25.74
C PHE A 8 28.13 17.43 26.04
N THR A 9 28.59 17.53 27.29
CA THR A 9 29.79 16.87 27.79
C THR A 9 29.40 15.95 28.95
N ILE A 10 29.81 14.68 28.91
CA ILE A 10 29.58 13.72 30.00
C ILE A 10 30.93 13.42 30.67
N GLY A 11 31.06 13.76 31.97
CA GLY A 11 32.26 13.52 32.79
C GLY A 11 32.26 14.31 34.11
N SER A 12 32.85 13.78 35.18
CA SER A 12 32.91 14.42 36.50
C SER A 12 33.83 15.65 36.48
N LYS A 13 33.45 16.72 37.19
CA LYS A 13 34.19 18.00 37.28
C LYS A 13 35.66 17.89 37.77
N ALA A 14 36.14 16.71 38.17
CA ALA A 14 37.50 16.52 38.70
C ALA A 14 38.48 15.81 37.74
N LYS A 15 38.02 15.27 36.60
CA LYS A 15 38.91 14.78 35.52
C LYS A 15 38.30 15.12 34.18
N THR A 16 38.99 16.01 33.47
CA THR A 16 38.72 16.48 32.11
C THR A 16 38.29 15.34 31.19
N GLY A 17 37.00 15.28 30.86
CA GLY A 17 36.56 14.57 29.66
C GLY A 17 36.90 15.45 28.46
N GLU A 18 37.99 15.15 27.75
CA GLU A 18 38.46 15.93 26.59
C GLU A 18 37.63 15.65 25.31
N THR A 19 36.59 14.82 25.38
CA THR A 19 35.76 14.44 24.23
C THR A 19 34.47 15.25 24.19
N GLU A 20 34.32 16.06 23.14
CA GLU A 20 33.09 16.81 22.84
C GLU A 20 32.14 15.94 22.02
N TYR A 21 30.91 15.74 22.51
CA TYR A 21 29.85 15.04 21.78
C TYR A 21 28.88 16.04 21.17
N ARG A 22 28.58 15.87 19.88
CA ARG A 22 27.70 16.75 19.11
C ARG A 22 26.66 15.92 18.37
N ILE A 23 25.39 16.29 18.52
CA ILE A 23 24.30 15.72 17.71
C ILE A 23 24.09 16.63 16.51
N GLY A 24 24.32 16.11 15.32
CA GLY A 24 24.04 16.80 14.06
C GLY A 24 22.58 16.64 13.66
N LEU A 25 22.04 17.63 12.92
CA LEU A 25 20.68 17.56 12.35
C LEU A 25 20.57 16.51 11.23
N VAL A 26 21.69 16.15 10.61
CA VAL A 26 21.77 15.13 9.56
C VAL A 26 21.95 13.76 10.21
N LEU A 27 20.98 12.87 10.03
CA LEU A 27 20.93 11.53 10.66
C LEU A 27 21.88 10.50 10.02
N PHE A 28 22.63 10.85 8.97
CA PHE A 28 23.42 9.91 8.15
C PHE A 28 24.78 9.51 8.76
N GLY A 29 24.90 9.46 10.09
CA GLY A 29 26.04 8.84 10.78
C GLY A 29 26.74 9.72 11.81
N GLY A 30 27.43 9.07 12.74
CA GLY A 30 28.33 9.71 13.70
C GLY A 30 29.75 9.75 13.17
N PHE A 31 30.46 10.86 13.38
CA PHE A 31 31.88 10.99 13.07
C PHE A 31 32.66 11.32 14.35
N VAL A 32 33.85 10.73 14.48
CA VAL A 32 34.77 11.01 15.57
C VAL A 32 35.97 11.73 14.99
N LYS A 33 36.16 13.00 15.38
CA LYS A 33 37.40 13.71 15.09
C LYS A 33 38.43 13.34 16.13
N MET A 34 39.49 12.64 15.73
CA MET A 34 40.54 12.24 16.65
C MET A 34 41.52 13.40 16.89
N PHE A 35 42.05 13.48 18.11
CA PHE A 35 43.08 14.45 18.46
C PHE A 35 44.34 14.21 17.60
N GLY A 36 44.83 15.26 16.93
CA GLY A 36 45.96 15.15 15.99
C GLY A 36 45.63 14.54 14.62
N GLN A 37 44.35 14.38 14.28
CA GLN A 37 43.88 14.02 12.93
C GLN A 37 43.52 15.30 12.14
N GLU A 38 44.27 15.58 11.07
CA GLU A 38 43.96 16.63 10.09
C GLU A 38 43.60 16.00 8.74
N ASP A 39 42.31 16.00 8.39
CA ASP A 39 41.81 15.36 7.17
C ASP A 39 41.84 16.29 5.93
N THR A 40 42.05 17.60 6.09
CA THR A 40 41.89 18.61 5.02
C THR A 40 42.93 19.76 5.03
N GLY A 41 44.13 19.54 5.57
CA GLY A 41 45.19 20.58 5.62
C GLY A 41 46.62 20.03 5.70
N PRO A 42 47.65 20.90 5.62
CA PRO A 42 49.04 20.47 5.74
C PRO A 42 49.32 19.97 7.15
N VAL A 43 49.71 18.69 7.27
CA VAL A 43 49.93 17.96 8.52
C VAL A 43 50.78 18.76 9.49
N LYS A 44 50.16 19.37 10.51
CA LYS A 44 50.89 19.86 11.67
C LYS A 44 51.35 18.66 12.48
N ALA A 45 52.63 18.32 12.35
CA ALA A 45 53.27 17.35 13.22
C ALA A 45 53.09 17.80 14.67
N SER A 46 52.41 16.97 15.47
CA SER A 46 52.25 17.15 16.91
C SER A 46 53.09 16.07 17.58
N ASP A 47 54.00 16.46 18.46
CA ASP A 47 54.85 15.53 19.23
C ASP A 47 54.11 14.90 20.42
N ASP A 48 52.80 15.17 20.57
CA ASP A 48 52.02 14.60 21.66
C ASP A 48 51.85 13.08 21.47
N PRO A 49 52.29 12.23 22.42
CA PRO A 49 52.10 10.78 22.35
C PRO A 49 50.63 10.32 22.29
N ARG A 50 49.67 11.22 22.59
CA ARG A 50 48.22 11.01 22.47
C ARG A 50 47.69 11.27 21.06
N SER A 51 48.45 11.99 20.22
CA SER A 51 48.08 12.27 18.83
C SER A 51 47.82 10.96 18.07
N TYR A 52 46.72 10.94 17.30
CA TYR A 52 46.38 9.82 16.43
C TYR A 52 47.56 9.42 15.53
N ALA A 53 48.28 10.40 14.98
CA ALA A 53 49.42 10.19 14.10
C ALA A 53 50.58 9.42 14.77
N ASN A 54 50.72 9.55 16.10
CA ASN A 54 51.79 8.95 16.89
C ASN A 54 51.41 7.58 17.49
N LYS A 55 50.18 7.09 17.26
CA LYS A 55 49.76 5.75 17.70
C LYS A 55 50.27 4.65 16.75
N PRO A 56 50.50 3.43 17.26
CA PRO A 56 50.84 2.29 16.42
C PRO A 56 49.83 2.07 15.29
N VAL A 57 50.30 1.64 14.12
CA VAL A 57 49.47 1.42 12.92
C VAL A 57 48.26 0.54 13.21
N GLY A 58 48.42 -0.53 13.99
CA GLY A 58 47.31 -1.42 14.36
C GLY A 58 46.19 -0.71 15.12
N VAL A 59 46.51 0.23 16.00
CA VAL A 59 45.52 1.04 16.73
C VAL A 59 44.78 1.98 15.78
N ARG A 60 45.52 2.64 14.89
CA ARG A 60 44.93 3.53 13.88
C ARG A 60 43.97 2.81 12.95
N MET A 61 44.35 1.62 12.50
CA MET A 61 43.53 0.75 11.66
C MET A 61 42.29 0.24 12.40
N ALA A 62 42.43 -0.16 13.67
CA ALA A 62 41.29 -0.57 14.49
C ALA A 62 40.27 0.56 14.66
N VAL A 63 40.72 1.80 14.87
CA VAL A 63 39.81 2.95 15.05
C VAL A 63 39.10 3.32 13.74
N ILE A 64 39.78 3.31 12.60
CA ILE A 64 39.11 3.54 11.29
C ILE A 64 38.10 2.41 11.01
N SER A 65 38.50 1.15 11.26
CA SER A 65 37.65 -0.02 11.00
C SER A 65 36.43 -0.06 11.90
N ALA A 66 36.52 0.46 13.13
CA ALA A 66 35.39 0.59 14.03
C ALA A 66 34.25 1.41 13.38
N GLY A 67 34.57 2.46 12.61
CA GLY A 67 33.56 3.24 11.88
C GLY A 67 32.77 2.40 10.88
N VAL A 68 33.45 1.58 10.06
CA VAL A 68 32.80 0.67 9.11
C VAL A 68 31.97 -0.39 9.82
N PHE A 69 32.53 -0.97 10.89
CA PHE A 69 31.86 -1.98 11.70
C PHE A 69 30.56 -1.47 12.33
N PHE A 70 30.58 -0.25 12.89
CA PHE A 70 29.37 0.36 13.46
C PHE A 70 28.33 0.74 12.40
N ASN A 71 28.73 1.03 11.16
CA ASN A 71 27.76 1.21 10.06
C ASN A 71 27.03 -0.11 9.76
N VAL A 72 27.75 -1.23 9.67
CA VAL A 72 27.14 -2.55 9.48
C VAL A 72 26.20 -2.90 10.64
N ILE A 73 26.63 -2.69 11.89
CA ILE A 73 25.76 -2.89 13.05
C ILE A 73 24.53 -1.98 13.00
N SER A 74 24.71 -0.70 12.66
CA SER A 74 23.59 0.24 12.55
C SER A 74 22.59 -0.21 11.49
N ALA A 75 23.05 -0.68 10.33
CA ALA A 75 22.19 -1.24 9.31
C ALA A 75 21.40 -2.46 9.83
N ILE A 76 22.06 -3.40 10.52
CA ILE A 76 21.41 -4.56 11.14
C ILE A 76 20.32 -4.12 12.13
N ILE A 77 20.62 -3.17 13.01
CA ILE A 77 19.67 -2.64 13.99
C ILE A 77 18.49 -1.95 13.30
N ILE A 78 18.75 -1.11 12.29
CA ILE A 78 17.70 -0.42 11.52
C ILE A 78 16.80 -1.45 10.83
N PHE A 79 17.37 -2.44 10.14
CA PHE A 79 16.58 -3.51 9.52
C PHE A 79 15.78 -4.28 10.56
N MET A 80 16.37 -4.64 11.70
CA MET A 80 15.66 -5.32 12.78
C MET A 80 14.47 -4.50 13.29
N ILE A 81 14.63 -3.19 13.48
CA ILE A 81 13.53 -2.29 13.86
C ILE A 81 12.45 -2.24 12.78
N VAL A 82 12.82 -2.11 11.50
CA VAL A 82 11.88 -2.10 10.38
C VAL A 82 11.08 -3.41 10.32
N PHE A 83 11.73 -4.56 10.50
CA PHE A 83 11.06 -5.86 10.54
C PHE A 83 10.19 -6.05 11.79
N LEU A 84 10.58 -5.50 12.94
CA LEU A 84 9.78 -5.53 14.18
C LEU A 84 8.50 -4.68 14.07
N ILE A 85 8.57 -3.53 13.39
CA ILE A 85 7.40 -2.69 13.11
C ILE A 85 6.44 -3.40 12.14
N GLY A 86 6.96 -4.28 11.30
CA GLY A 86 6.22 -4.97 10.26
C GLY A 86 5.96 -4.09 9.03
N ILE A 87 5.80 -4.73 7.88
CA ILE A 87 5.42 -4.04 6.64
C ILE A 87 3.92 -4.27 6.43
N ARG A 88 3.15 -3.19 6.25
CA ARG A 88 1.75 -3.30 5.85
C ARG A 88 1.69 -3.61 4.37
N LEU A 89 1.45 -4.88 4.05
CA LEU A 89 1.21 -5.34 2.69
C LEU A 89 -0.27 -5.14 2.34
N MET A 90 -0.55 -4.89 1.05
CA MET A 90 -1.95 -4.84 0.60
C MET A 90 -2.55 -6.24 0.71
N PRO A 91 -3.68 -6.41 1.39
CA PRO A 91 -4.27 -7.73 1.56
C PRO A 91 -4.65 -8.31 0.19
N PRO A 92 -4.62 -9.64 0.02
CA PRO A 92 -4.90 -10.29 -1.25
C PRO A 92 -6.41 -10.33 -1.52
N VAL A 93 -7.08 -9.18 -1.48
CA VAL A 93 -8.52 -9.03 -1.72
C VAL A 93 -8.76 -8.42 -3.09
N VAL A 94 -9.77 -8.91 -3.79
CA VAL A 94 -10.24 -8.33 -5.06
C VAL A 94 -10.90 -6.99 -4.76
N GLY A 95 -10.22 -5.89 -5.07
CA GLY A 95 -10.79 -4.54 -4.93
C GLY A 95 -11.81 -4.21 -6.01
N GLY A 96 -11.62 -4.79 -7.21
CA GLY A 96 -12.50 -4.64 -8.34
C GLY A 96 -12.06 -5.53 -9.50
N VAL A 97 -12.93 -5.71 -10.49
CA VAL A 97 -12.67 -6.57 -11.65
C VAL A 97 -12.86 -5.77 -12.93
N ILE A 98 -11.87 -5.82 -13.82
CA ILE A 98 -11.91 -5.12 -15.11
C ILE A 98 -12.93 -5.82 -16.02
N PRO A 99 -13.86 -5.10 -16.65
CA PRO A 99 -14.81 -5.70 -17.60
C PRO A 99 -14.11 -6.46 -18.73
N ASN A 100 -14.68 -7.58 -19.15
CA ASN A 100 -14.16 -8.47 -20.19
C ASN A 100 -12.79 -9.12 -19.92
N SER A 101 -12.23 -8.95 -18.71
CA SER A 101 -10.95 -9.56 -18.32
C SER A 101 -11.05 -11.06 -18.01
N PRO A 102 -9.93 -11.79 -17.88
CA PRO A 102 -9.92 -13.16 -17.39
C PRO A 102 -10.68 -13.34 -16.06
N ALA A 103 -10.46 -12.45 -15.09
CA ALA A 103 -11.15 -12.48 -13.81
C ALA A 103 -12.67 -12.26 -13.95
N ALA A 104 -13.10 -11.35 -14.84
CA ALA A 104 -14.52 -11.12 -15.10
C ALA A 104 -15.21 -12.36 -15.70
N ARG A 105 -14.55 -13.02 -16.66
CA ARG A 105 -15.09 -14.22 -17.32
C ARG A 105 -15.13 -15.42 -16.39
N ALA A 106 -14.20 -15.50 -15.45
CA ALA A 106 -14.23 -16.51 -14.40
C ALA A 106 -15.30 -16.24 -13.34
N GLY A 107 -15.82 -15.01 -13.25
CA GLY A 107 -16.88 -14.66 -12.30
C GLY A 107 -16.38 -14.19 -10.94
N LEU A 108 -15.10 -13.81 -10.81
CA LEU A 108 -14.59 -13.18 -9.60
C LEU A 108 -15.35 -11.88 -9.28
N ARG A 109 -15.48 -11.57 -7.99
CA ARG A 109 -16.25 -10.42 -7.50
C ARG A 109 -15.40 -9.57 -6.57
N ALA A 110 -15.71 -8.28 -6.53
CA ALA A 110 -15.12 -7.38 -5.56
C ALA A 110 -15.47 -7.84 -4.14
N GLY A 111 -14.47 -7.87 -3.26
CA GLY A 111 -14.56 -8.40 -1.91
C GLY A 111 -14.11 -9.85 -1.74
N ASP A 112 -13.86 -10.59 -2.83
CA ASP A 112 -13.31 -11.95 -2.74
C ASP A 112 -11.88 -11.91 -2.17
N GLU A 113 -11.64 -12.69 -1.12
CA GLU A 113 -10.32 -12.86 -0.50
C GLU A 113 -9.58 -14.01 -1.20
N ILE A 114 -8.44 -13.73 -1.81
CA ILE A 114 -7.60 -14.73 -2.46
C ILE A 114 -6.77 -15.42 -1.37
N ILE A 115 -7.08 -16.70 -1.14
CA ILE A 115 -6.45 -17.53 -0.12
C ILE A 115 -5.41 -18.50 -0.69
N GLU A 116 -5.38 -18.67 -2.02
CA GLU A 116 -4.32 -19.41 -2.73
C GLU A 116 -4.15 -18.88 -4.15
N ILE A 117 -2.91 -18.80 -4.62
CA ILE A 117 -2.59 -18.53 -6.04
C ILE A 117 -1.36 -19.33 -6.45
N ALA A 118 -1.43 -20.01 -7.61
CA ALA A 118 -0.32 -20.79 -8.16
C ALA A 118 0.33 -21.76 -7.13
N GLY A 119 -0.48 -22.35 -6.25
CA GLY A 119 -0.03 -23.25 -5.18
C GLY A 119 0.60 -22.58 -3.96
N LYS A 120 0.66 -21.24 -3.90
CA LYS A 120 1.07 -20.47 -2.72
C LYS A 120 -0.16 -20.09 -1.90
N SER A 121 -0.19 -20.45 -0.61
CA SER A 121 -1.26 -20.10 0.34
C SER A 121 -0.78 -19.22 1.51
N ASP A 122 0.52 -19.22 1.79
CA ASP A 122 1.05 -18.59 3.01
C ASP A 122 1.64 -17.21 2.72
N ASN A 123 1.40 -16.25 3.63
CA ASN A 123 1.86 -14.87 3.52
C ASN A 123 1.51 -14.24 2.17
N LEU A 124 0.25 -14.42 1.75
CA LEU A 124 -0.26 -13.84 0.52
C LEU A 124 -0.52 -12.35 0.69
N ASP A 125 -0.11 -11.59 -0.32
CA ASP A 125 -0.48 -10.21 -0.50
C ASP A 125 -0.92 -9.94 -1.95
N PHE A 126 -1.48 -8.77 -2.22
CA PHE A 126 -1.99 -8.46 -3.56
C PHE A 126 -0.92 -8.53 -4.66
N SER A 127 0.36 -8.32 -4.33
CA SER A 127 1.47 -8.42 -5.28
C SER A 127 1.63 -9.84 -5.80
N ASP A 128 1.28 -10.87 -5.02
CA ASP A 128 1.31 -12.26 -5.48
C ASP A 128 0.37 -12.48 -6.66
N VAL A 129 -0.79 -11.79 -6.67
CA VAL A 129 -1.74 -11.82 -7.79
C VAL A 129 -1.13 -11.24 -9.05
N LEU A 130 -0.43 -10.11 -8.91
CA LEU A 130 0.25 -9.45 -10.01
C LEU A 130 1.43 -10.28 -10.53
N ILE A 131 2.23 -10.86 -9.64
CA ILE A 131 3.38 -11.69 -9.96
C ILE A 131 2.93 -12.99 -10.62
N GLY A 132 1.91 -13.66 -10.07
CA GLY A 132 1.33 -14.87 -10.64
C GLY A 132 0.83 -14.66 -12.08
N ALA A 133 0.21 -13.51 -12.35
CA ALA A 133 -0.16 -13.16 -13.72
C ALA A 133 1.05 -12.87 -14.60
N ALA A 134 1.98 -12.03 -14.13
CA ALA A 134 3.10 -11.54 -14.92
C ALA A 134 4.10 -12.65 -15.30
N LEU A 135 4.31 -13.62 -14.41
CA LEU A 135 5.22 -14.74 -14.62
C LEU A 135 4.59 -15.91 -15.40
N SER A 136 3.27 -15.93 -15.57
CA SER A 136 2.59 -16.98 -16.33
C SER A 136 2.98 -16.98 -17.82
N GLY A 137 3.06 -18.18 -18.38
CA GLY A 137 3.22 -18.45 -19.80
C GLY A 137 2.00 -18.03 -20.62
N LYS A 138 2.18 -17.96 -21.94
CA LYS A 138 1.06 -17.66 -22.86
C LYS A 138 0.08 -18.83 -22.86
N GLY A 139 -1.16 -18.58 -22.44
CA GLY A 139 -2.18 -19.63 -22.36
C GLY A 139 -2.03 -20.54 -21.15
N GLU A 140 -1.11 -20.23 -20.23
CA GLU A 140 -0.94 -21.00 -19.00
C GLU A 140 -2.10 -20.72 -18.05
N GLU A 141 -2.65 -21.81 -17.52
CA GLU A 141 -3.71 -21.81 -16.52
C GLU A 141 -3.10 -21.62 -15.13
N VAL A 142 -3.54 -20.58 -14.43
CA VAL A 142 -3.13 -20.30 -13.05
C VAL A 142 -4.31 -20.59 -12.13
N ALA A 143 -4.11 -21.56 -11.24
CA ALA A 143 -5.09 -21.89 -10.21
C ALA A 143 -5.15 -20.79 -9.14
N LEU A 144 -6.37 -20.45 -8.74
CA LEU A 144 -6.69 -19.48 -7.72
C LEU A 144 -7.74 -20.09 -6.78
N LYS A 145 -7.60 -19.90 -5.47
CA LYS A 145 -8.63 -20.24 -4.50
C LYS A 145 -9.05 -18.97 -3.80
N VAL A 146 -10.34 -18.71 -3.74
CA VAL A 146 -10.89 -17.52 -3.10
C VAL A 146 -11.92 -17.88 -2.05
N LYS A 147 -12.07 -17.00 -1.07
CA LYS A 147 -13.13 -17.01 -0.07
C LYS A 147 -14.03 -15.81 -0.31
N HIS A 148 -15.32 -16.09 -0.53
CA HIS A 148 -16.33 -15.07 -0.73
C HIS A 148 -16.74 -14.40 0.60
N GLU A 149 -17.48 -13.30 0.50
CA GLU A 149 -18.03 -12.55 1.64
C GLU A 149 -18.92 -13.43 2.55
N ASP A 150 -19.65 -14.39 1.98
CA ASP A 150 -20.49 -15.35 2.72
C ASP A 150 -19.69 -16.50 3.38
N GLY A 151 -18.37 -16.50 3.21
CA GLY A 151 -17.45 -17.50 3.73
C GLY A 151 -17.32 -18.77 2.88
N SER A 152 -18.06 -18.88 1.77
CA SER A 152 -17.88 -19.98 0.82
C SER A 152 -16.53 -19.89 0.12
N ILE A 153 -15.97 -21.04 -0.27
CA ILE A 153 -14.68 -21.13 -0.94
C ILE A 153 -14.88 -21.69 -2.33
N GLU A 154 -14.32 -21.00 -3.33
CA GLU A 154 -14.38 -21.40 -4.73
C GLU A 154 -12.98 -21.46 -5.35
N ASN A 155 -12.79 -22.40 -6.28
CA ASN A 155 -11.56 -22.53 -7.05
C ASN A 155 -11.78 -21.96 -8.45
N PHE A 156 -10.92 -21.05 -8.86
CA PHE A 156 -10.88 -20.48 -10.20
C PHE A 156 -9.62 -20.92 -10.92
N THR A 157 -9.72 -20.98 -12.24
CA THR A 157 -8.56 -21.15 -13.12
C THR A 157 -8.55 -19.99 -14.11
N LEU A 158 -7.48 -19.21 -14.09
CA LEU A 158 -7.36 -17.99 -14.87
C LEU A 158 -6.22 -18.11 -15.88
N VAL A 159 -6.46 -17.66 -17.10
CA VAL A 159 -5.42 -17.50 -18.11
C VAL A 159 -5.14 -16.01 -18.26
N ALA A 160 -3.92 -15.58 -17.91
CA ALA A 160 -3.57 -14.17 -17.94
C ALA A 160 -3.47 -13.64 -19.38
N GLU A 161 -3.97 -12.42 -19.59
CA GLU A 161 -3.94 -11.75 -20.89
C GLU A 161 -2.88 -10.68 -20.95
N GLN A 162 -2.28 -10.48 -22.13
CA GLN A 162 -1.31 -9.44 -22.33
C GLN A 162 -2.00 -8.07 -22.40
N ILE A 163 -1.60 -7.17 -21.51
CA ILE A 163 -2.01 -5.78 -21.49
C ILE A 163 -0.81 -4.87 -21.76
N GLN A 164 -1.08 -3.70 -22.34
CA GLN A 164 -0.06 -2.70 -22.57
C GLN A 164 0.05 -1.78 -21.34
N THR A 165 1.25 -1.66 -20.78
CA THR A 165 1.53 -0.69 -19.71
C THR A 165 2.54 0.35 -20.16
N ARG A 166 2.72 1.41 -19.35
CA ARG A 166 3.78 2.40 -19.56
C ARG A 166 5.19 1.80 -19.53
N ARG A 167 5.39 0.67 -18.86
CA ARG A 167 6.68 -0.03 -18.76
C ARG A 167 6.86 -1.13 -19.80
N GLY A 168 5.89 -1.31 -20.70
CA GLY A 168 5.88 -2.37 -21.70
C GLY A 168 4.69 -3.33 -21.53
N PRO A 169 4.57 -4.34 -22.41
CA PRO A 169 3.54 -5.35 -22.30
C PRO A 169 3.77 -6.21 -21.06
N MET A 170 2.70 -6.53 -20.33
CA MET A 170 2.72 -7.48 -19.22
C MET A 170 1.45 -8.33 -19.23
N ARG A 171 1.46 -9.48 -18.55
CA ARG A 171 0.26 -10.29 -18.38
C ARG A 171 -0.50 -9.91 -17.11
N ALA A 172 -1.82 -9.91 -17.17
CA ALA A 172 -2.69 -9.59 -16.06
C ALA A 172 -3.99 -10.41 -16.07
N PHE A 173 -4.55 -10.65 -14.89
CA PHE A 173 -5.89 -11.25 -14.74
C PHE A 173 -7.03 -10.23 -14.83
N GLY A 174 -6.71 -8.92 -14.75
CA GLY A 174 -7.71 -7.85 -14.70
C GLY A 174 -8.36 -7.68 -13.34
N ILE A 175 -7.60 -7.90 -12.26
CA ILE A 175 -8.00 -7.68 -10.87
C ILE A 175 -7.39 -6.35 -10.41
N TRP A 176 -8.20 -5.46 -9.84
CA TRP A 176 -7.74 -4.24 -9.18
C TRP A 176 -7.48 -4.48 -7.69
N PRO A 177 -6.46 -3.80 -7.11
CA PRO A 177 -6.17 -3.89 -5.70
C PRO A 177 -7.29 -3.26 -4.85
N PRO A 178 -7.41 -3.66 -3.59
CA PRO A 178 -8.35 -3.03 -2.67
C PRO A 178 -7.99 -1.55 -2.51
N GLN A 179 -8.99 -0.68 -2.62
CA GLN A 179 -8.83 0.77 -2.48
C GLN A 179 -9.12 1.22 -1.04
N SER A 180 -8.67 2.43 -0.70
CA SER A 180 -8.90 3.04 0.61
C SER A 180 -10.25 3.76 0.66
N LEU A 181 -10.87 3.81 1.85
CA LEU A 181 -12.01 4.68 2.15
C LEU A 181 -11.61 6.13 2.46
N THR A 182 -10.32 6.46 2.39
CA THR A 182 -9.83 7.83 2.56
C THR A 182 -9.87 8.58 1.23
N ILE A 183 -10.49 9.75 1.24
CA ILE A 183 -10.59 10.61 0.06
C ILE A 183 -9.19 11.06 -0.36
N ALA A 184 -8.84 10.73 -1.59
CA ALA A 184 -7.55 11.09 -2.17
C ALA A 184 -7.41 12.60 -2.34
N LYS A 185 -6.16 13.08 -2.39
CA LYS A 185 -5.89 14.46 -2.77
C LYS A 185 -6.32 14.68 -4.21
N VAL A 186 -7.20 15.66 -4.43
CA VAL A 186 -7.68 16.07 -5.75
C VAL A 186 -7.01 17.37 -6.18
N SER A 187 -7.04 17.67 -7.48
CA SER A 187 -6.44 18.88 -8.04
C SER A 187 -7.11 20.16 -7.54
N ASP A 188 -8.41 20.11 -7.26
CA ASP A 188 -9.21 21.23 -6.74
C ASP A 188 -9.97 20.81 -5.48
N SER A 189 -9.33 20.97 -4.32
CA SER A 189 -9.91 20.61 -3.02
C SER A 189 -11.04 21.56 -2.61
N ASP A 190 -11.00 22.80 -3.07
CA ASP A 190 -11.99 23.81 -2.70
C ASP A 190 -13.32 23.54 -3.42
N GLU A 191 -13.27 23.10 -4.69
CA GLU A 191 -14.46 22.66 -5.42
C GLU A 191 -15.10 21.41 -4.79
N LEU A 192 -14.30 20.44 -4.35
CA LEU A 192 -14.81 19.25 -3.65
C LEU A 192 -15.59 19.64 -2.39
N LEU A 193 -15.00 20.49 -1.55
CA LEU A 193 -15.61 20.98 -0.32
C LEU A 193 -16.91 21.74 -0.62
N ALA A 194 -16.89 22.65 -1.60
CA ALA A 194 -18.06 23.45 -1.95
C ALA A 194 -19.25 22.61 -2.45
N ARG A 195 -18.99 21.54 -3.21
CA ARG A 195 -20.04 20.68 -3.79
C ARG A 195 -20.56 19.62 -2.84
N THR A 196 -19.70 19.08 -1.99
CA THR A 196 -20.00 17.84 -1.23
C THR A 196 -19.91 18.02 0.29
N GLY A 197 -19.23 19.06 0.76
CA GLY A 197 -18.87 19.24 2.16
C GLY A 197 -17.69 18.37 2.62
N LEU A 198 -17.06 17.60 1.72
CA LEU A 198 -15.96 16.68 2.04
C LEU A 198 -14.59 17.31 1.73
N LEU A 199 -13.57 16.89 2.48
CA LEU A 199 -12.17 17.28 2.32
C LEU A 199 -11.30 16.10 1.88
N ALA A 200 -10.20 16.41 1.17
CA ALA A 200 -9.14 15.43 0.96
C ALA A 200 -8.57 14.96 2.31
N GLY A 201 -8.45 13.65 2.49
CA GLY A 201 -8.05 13.04 3.76
C GLY A 201 -9.22 12.61 4.66
N ASP A 202 -10.46 13.00 4.35
CA ASP A 202 -11.62 12.48 5.07
C ASP A 202 -11.72 10.96 4.90
N HIS A 203 -12.12 10.28 5.96
CA HIS A 203 -12.34 8.83 5.95
C HIS A 203 -13.84 8.55 5.96
N ILE A 204 -14.32 7.89 4.90
CA ILE A 204 -15.74 7.54 4.75
C ILE A 204 -16.07 6.46 5.78
N LYS A 205 -16.99 6.76 6.70
CA LYS A 205 -17.43 5.81 7.74
C LYS A 205 -18.74 5.11 7.40
N SER A 206 -19.64 5.78 6.70
CA SER A 206 -20.97 5.25 6.41
C SER A 206 -21.58 5.84 5.14
N VAL A 207 -22.50 5.11 4.54
CA VAL A 207 -23.35 5.55 3.43
C VAL A 207 -24.80 5.33 3.83
N ASN A 208 -25.63 6.39 3.80
CA ASN A 208 -27.04 6.36 4.22
C ASN A 208 -27.26 5.76 5.62
N GLY A 209 -26.36 6.07 6.56
CA GLY A 209 -26.43 5.58 7.95
C GLY A 209 -26.02 4.13 8.15
N LYS A 210 -25.56 3.42 7.10
CA LYS A 210 -24.96 2.09 7.22
C LYS A 210 -23.45 2.19 7.23
N ASP A 211 -22.81 1.56 8.19
CA ASP A 211 -21.34 1.54 8.30
C ASP A 211 -20.71 0.86 7.08
N VAL A 212 -19.57 1.40 6.67
CA VAL A 212 -18.77 0.90 5.56
C VAL A 212 -17.35 0.68 6.04
N HIS A 213 -16.82 -0.51 5.81
CA HIS A 213 -15.49 -0.88 6.26
C HIS A 213 -14.49 -1.01 5.11
N THR A 214 -15.00 -1.19 3.90
CA THR A 214 -14.19 -1.45 2.71
C THR A 214 -14.65 -0.65 1.50
N HIS A 215 -13.75 -0.39 0.56
CA HIS A 215 -14.09 0.45 -0.60
C HIS A 215 -15.11 -0.20 -1.55
N TRP A 216 -15.08 -1.52 -1.73
CA TRP A 216 -16.08 -2.19 -2.58
C TRP A 216 -17.47 -2.17 -1.95
N GLU A 217 -17.58 -2.24 -0.61
CA GLU A 217 -18.85 -2.00 0.10
C GLU A 217 -19.36 -0.58 -0.17
N PHE A 218 -18.47 0.43 -0.10
CA PHE A 218 -18.80 1.81 -0.43
C PHE A 218 -19.39 1.91 -1.85
N GLU A 219 -18.68 1.41 -2.85
CA GLU A 219 -19.15 1.45 -4.25
C GLU A 219 -20.49 0.73 -4.42
N LYS A 220 -20.65 -0.46 -3.82
CA LYS A 220 -21.90 -1.23 -3.85
C LYS A 220 -23.06 -0.46 -3.22
N MET A 221 -22.85 0.19 -2.08
CA MET A 221 -23.87 0.98 -1.40
C MET A 221 -24.24 2.26 -2.17
N VAL A 222 -23.25 2.97 -2.71
CA VAL A 222 -23.48 4.16 -3.53
C VAL A 222 -24.20 3.79 -4.82
N ALA A 223 -23.75 2.76 -5.53
CA ALA A 223 -24.40 2.27 -6.74
C ALA A 223 -25.85 1.87 -6.48
N ALA A 224 -26.12 1.14 -5.38
CA ALA A 224 -27.48 0.76 -5.01
C ALA A 224 -28.40 1.95 -4.70
N SER A 225 -27.84 3.05 -4.21
CA SER A 225 -28.56 4.29 -3.87
C SER A 225 -28.85 5.15 -5.10
N LEU A 226 -28.06 5.00 -6.17
CA LEU A 226 -28.23 5.70 -7.44
C LEU A 226 -29.21 5.00 -8.39
N VAL A 227 -29.77 3.84 -8.02
CA VAL A 227 -30.75 3.13 -8.84
C VAL A 227 -32.14 3.73 -8.63
N PRO A 228 -32.68 4.54 -9.57
CA PRO A 228 -34.02 5.09 -9.41
C PRO A 228 -35.07 3.98 -9.46
N THR A 229 -36.01 4.03 -8.51
CA THR A 229 -37.28 3.31 -8.62
C THR A 229 -38.23 4.17 -9.44
N VAL A 230 -38.76 3.63 -10.54
CA VAL A 230 -39.83 4.28 -11.30
C VAL A 230 -41.15 3.57 -11.02
N THR A 231 -42.21 4.35 -10.85
CA THR A 231 -43.56 3.81 -10.81
C THR A 231 -44.08 3.75 -12.25
N LEU A 232 -44.33 2.55 -12.75
CA LEU A 232 -44.98 2.32 -14.03
C LEU A 232 -46.48 2.13 -13.78
N SER A 233 -47.30 2.85 -14.54
CA SER A 233 -48.74 2.58 -14.65
C SER A 233 -48.99 1.96 -16.02
N ALA A 234 -49.59 0.78 -16.06
CA ALA A 234 -49.85 0.06 -17.30
C ALA A 234 -51.29 -0.48 -17.31
N GLU A 235 -51.96 -0.35 -18.46
CA GLU A 235 -53.27 -0.95 -18.68
C GLU A 235 -53.09 -2.39 -19.16
N ARG A 236 -53.82 -3.33 -18.54
CA ARG A 236 -53.84 -4.74 -18.97
C ARG A 236 -55.27 -5.27 -19.02
N ILE A 237 -55.48 -6.28 -19.85
CA ILE A 237 -56.69 -7.11 -19.78
C ILE A 237 -56.44 -8.20 -18.73
N ALA A 238 -57.25 -8.20 -17.67
CA ALA A 238 -57.15 -9.16 -16.59
C ALA A 238 -57.31 -10.59 -17.15
N PRO A 239 -56.36 -11.52 -16.88
CA PRO A 239 -56.33 -12.83 -17.53
C PRO A 239 -57.60 -13.66 -17.26
N VAL A 240 -58.21 -13.47 -16.09
CA VAL A 240 -59.40 -14.21 -15.62
C VAL A 240 -60.69 -13.47 -15.95
N SER A 241 -60.83 -12.19 -15.58
CA SER A 241 -62.09 -11.45 -15.74
C SER A 241 -62.32 -10.90 -17.14
N LYS A 242 -61.27 -10.88 -17.98
CA LYS A 242 -61.24 -10.27 -19.33
C LYS A 242 -61.63 -8.77 -19.35
N LYS A 243 -61.66 -8.10 -18.21
CA LYS A 243 -61.89 -6.66 -18.10
C LYS A 243 -60.57 -5.90 -18.14
N SER A 244 -60.61 -4.66 -18.62
CA SER A 244 -59.45 -3.77 -18.54
C SER A 244 -59.22 -3.33 -17.09
N GLU A 245 -57.98 -3.36 -16.64
CA GLU A 245 -57.54 -2.87 -15.34
C GLU A 245 -56.21 -2.12 -15.49
N VAL A 246 -56.02 -1.09 -14.66
CA VAL A 246 -54.75 -0.38 -14.54
C VAL A 246 -53.95 -1.01 -13.41
N VAL A 247 -52.70 -1.35 -13.68
CA VAL A 247 -51.76 -1.89 -12.71
C VAL A 247 -50.64 -0.90 -12.50
N GLU A 248 -50.38 -0.57 -11.24
CA GLU A 248 -49.17 0.15 -10.86
C GLU A 248 -48.10 -0.84 -10.40
N SER A 249 -46.88 -0.64 -10.88
CA SER A 249 -45.73 -1.45 -10.49
C SER A 249 -44.54 -0.54 -10.26
N GLN A 250 -43.87 -0.72 -9.11
CA GLN A 250 -42.59 -0.07 -8.86
C GLN A 250 -41.48 -0.92 -9.46
N VAL A 251 -40.82 -0.38 -10.47
CA VAL A 251 -39.73 -1.05 -11.18
C VAL A 251 -38.42 -0.36 -10.82
N ARG A 252 -37.47 -1.14 -10.34
CA ARG A 252 -36.10 -0.69 -10.09
C ARG A 252 -35.33 -0.68 -11.42
N LEU A 253 -34.87 0.47 -11.88
CA LEU A 253 -34.17 0.57 -13.17
C LEU A 253 -32.73 0.05 -13.07
N SER A 254 -32.51 -1.25 -13.34
CA SER A 254 -31.15 -1.78 -13.48
C SER A 254 -30.52 -1.29 -14.78
N LEU A 255 -29.55 -0.37 -14.71
CA LEU A 255 -28.74 0.08 -15.85
C LEU A 255 -27.41 -0.68 -15.96
N GLY A 256 -27.40 -1.98 -15.62
CA GLY A 256 -26.30 -2.88 -15.92
C GLY A 256 -26.37 -3.41 -17.36
N PRO A 257 -25.26 -3.88 -17.96
CA PRO A 257 -25.34 -4.59 -19.24
C PRO A 257 -26.33 -5.75 -19.06
N ALA A 258 -27.29 -5.85 -19.98
CA ALA A 258 -28.28 -6.92 -19.96
C ALA A 258 -27.53 -8.27 -19.96
N GLU A 259 -27.47 -8.93 -18.81
CA GLU A 259 -27.20 -10.36 -18.75
C GLU A 259 -28.30 -10.99 -19.60
N ARG A 260 -27.93 -11.37 -20.83
CA ARG A 260 -28.75 -12.25 -21.63
C ARG A 260 -28.74 -13.58 -20.90
N ALA A 261 -29.76 -13.81 -20.09
CA ALA A 261 -30.11 -15.15 -19.66
C ALA A 261 -30.35 -15.98 -20.93
N SER A 262 -29.46 -16.94 -21.16
CA SER A 262 -29.65 -18.06 -22.08
C SER A 262 -29.59 -19.34 -21.27
#